data_AF-A0A2D7NFL4-F1
#
_entry.id   AF-A0A2D7NFL4-F1
#
_cell.length_a   1.000
_cell.length_b   1.000
_cell.length_c   1.000
_cell.angle_alpha   90.00
_cell.angle_beta   90.00
_cell.angle_gamma   90.00
#
_symmetry.space_group_name_H-M   'P 1'
#
loop_
_entity.id
_entity.type
_entity.pdbx_description
1 polymer ?
#
loop_
_entity_poly.entity_id
_entity_poly.type
_entity_poly.pdbx_seq_one_letter_code
_entity_poly.pdbx_strand_id
1 'polypeptide(L)'
;MIAEDLDNNEWLTKGTGAGGAGFDSQWDARFYWPIRNAIEAPDDSGRSMWDVRDAIGASYNGSHTQRVIYTESHDEVANGKSRVPEEIWPGNADSWFSKKRSTLGAGLVFTSPGIPMIFQGQEFLEDGYFSDDDPLDWSKAETFSGILDMYRRMISLRRNLTGVSAGLKGPNLNIHHVNNNDKLIAFHRWDQGGVGDDVVVVANFANTTWNNYRIGFPQAGRWNVHFNSDDSAYDPEFDGYGGFDIQTQPVAWDGLAQSSIINIAPYSMLIFSQAAEPGDEQLPGDFDGNGVVNGIDLARLLAVWGTSSAQYDLTGDGMVTAEDLTILLGAWGT
;
A
#
# COMPACT_ATOMS: atom_id res chain seq x y z
N MET A 1 13.84 -4.36 -20.23
CA MET A 1 14.12 -3.07 -20.90
C MET A 1 12.94 -2.14 -20.68
N ILE A 2 13.19 -0.90 -20.31
CA ILE A 2 12.16 0.11 -20.06
C ILE A 2 12.31 1.20 -21.12
N ALA A 3 11.20 1.58 -21.76
CA ALA A 3 11.13 2.72 -22.65
C ALA A 3 10.67 3.96 -21.89
N GLU A 4 11.31 5.09 -22.16
CA GLU A 4 10.80 6.40 -21.79
C GLU A 4 10.05 6.96 -23.00
N ASP A 5 8.72 6.90 -22.94
CA ASP A 5 7.79 7.42 -23.93
C ASP A 5 6.55 7.91 -23.20
N LEU A 6 6.13 9.15 -23.48
CA LEU A 6 4.98 9.77 -22.81
C LEU A 6 3.76 9.88 -23.72
N ASP A 7 3.81 9.29 -24.92
CA ASP A 7 2.74 9.32 -25.93
C ASP A 7 1.68 8.21 -25.71
N ASN A 8 1.85 7.39 -24.66
CA ASN A 8 0.95 6.30 -24.27
C ASN A 8 0.80 5.20 -25.33
N ASN A 9 1.90 4.85 -25.99
CA ASN A 9 1.89 3.92 -27.11
C ASN A 9 1.98 2.45 -26.67
N GLU A 10 0.87 1.71 -26.70
CA GLU A 10 0.83 0.28 -26.34
C GLU A 10 1.78 -0.62 -27.15
N TRP A 11 2.20 -0.18 -28.34
CA TRP A 11 3.08 -0.96 -29.23
C TRP A 11 4.53 -1.00 -28.76
N LEU A 12 4.94 -0.09 -27.86
CA LEU A 12 6.28 -0.14 -27.28
C LEU A 12 6.51 -1.42 -26.47
N THR A 13 5.49 -1.83 -25.73
CA THR A 13 5.56 -3.02 -24.86
C THR A 13 4.93 -4.27 -25.47
N LYS A 14 4.47 -4.21 -26.73
CA LYS A 14 4.11 -5.42 -27.49
C LYS A 14 5.36 -6.13 -27.98
N GLY A 15 5.30 -7.46 -28.01
CA GLY A 15 6.40 -8.28 -28.52
C GLY A 15 6.71 -7.99 -29.99
N THR A 16 7.98 -8.13 -30.37
CA THR A 16 8.46 -7.86 -31.74
C THR A 16 7.79 -8.74 -32.79
N GLY A 17 7.43 -9.98 -32.44
CA GLY A 17 6.66 -10.88 -33.32
C GLY A 17 5.25 -10.36 -33.68
N ALA A 18 4.68 -9.48 -32.86
CA ALA A 18 3.42 -8.80 -33.14
C ALA A 18 3.60 -7.45 -33.86
N GLY A 19 4.83 -7.04 -34.15
CA GLY A 19 5.16 -5.72 -34.72
C GLY A 19 5.41 -4.62 -33.68
N GLY A 20 5.49 -4.96 -32.40
CA GLY A 20 5.85 -4.01 -31.34
C GLY A 20 7.35 -3.77 -31.21
N ALA A 21 7.74 -2.77 -30.42
CA ALA A 21 9.16 -2.44 -30.19
C ALA A 21 9.86 -3.43 -29.23
N GLY A 22 9.11 -4.21 -28.45
CA GLY A 22 9.64 -5.28 -27.60
C GLY A 22 10.23 -4.84 -26.27
N PHE A 23 9.87 -3.66 -25.75
CA PHE A 23 10.21 -3.28 -24.37
C PHE A 23 9.33 -4.05 -23.37
N ASP A 24 9.83 -4.25 -22.14
CA ASP A 24 9.08 -4.92 -21.09
C ASP A 24 8.10 -3.96 -20.40
N SER A 25 8.47 -2.68 -20.31
CA SER A 25 7.68 -1.63 -19.68
C SER A 25 7.91 -0.28 -20.36
N GLN A 26 6.98 0.65 -20.18
CA GLN A 26 7.15 2.05 -20.57
C GLN A 26 6.75 3.01 -19.44
N TRP A 27 7.27 4.23 -19.46
CA TRP A 27 6.80 5.29 -18.56
C TRP A 27 5.33 5.61 -18.83
N ASP A 28 4.56 5.89 -17.78
CA ASP A 28 3.11 6.09 -17.93
C ASP A 28 2.67 7.52 -17.64
N ALA A 29 2.53 8.31 -18.71
CA ALA A 29 1.99 9.66 -18.65
C ALA A 29 0.51 9.69 -18.18
N ARG A 30 -0.26 8.61 -18.37
CA ARG A 30 -1.63 8.49 -17.83
C ARG A 30 -1.65 8.35 -16.31
N PHE A 31 -0.53 7.97 -15.68
CA PHE A 31 -0.37 8.07 -14.24
C PHE A 31 0.15 9.45 -13.85
N TYR A 32 1.29 9.85 -14.43
CA TYR A 32 2.02 11.04 -14.02
C TYR A 32 1.15 12.30 -14.04
N TRP A 33 0.52 12.63 -15.18
CA TRP A 33 -0.19 13.90 -15.31
C TRP A 33 -1.41 14.01 -14.40
N PRO A 34 -2.35 13.03 -14.35
CA PRO A 34 -3.50 13.14 -13.47
C PRO A 34 -3.12 13.18 -11.98
N ILE A 35 -2.11 12.40 -11.57
CA ILE A 35 -1.70 12.36 -10.17
C ILE A 35 -1.00 13.67 -9.76
N ARG A 36 -0.08 14.21 -10.58
CA ARG A 36 0.54 15.52 -10.35
C ARG A 36 -0.51 16.63 -10.28
N ASN A 37 -1.40 16.69 -11.27
CA ASN A 37 -2.51 17.66 -11.28
C ASN A 37 -3.37 17.58 -10.01
N ALA A 38 -3.66 16.38 -9.50
CA ALA A 38 -4.45 16.22 -8.29
C ALA A 38 -3.72 16.70 -7.03
N ILE A 39 -2.43 16.39 -6.86
CA ILE A 39 -1.70 16.74 -5.63
C ILE A 39 -1.23 18.21 -5.62
N GLU A 40 -0.94 18.80 -6.79
CA GLU A 40 -0.53 20.20 -6.92
C GLU A 40 -1.67 21.20 -6.96
N ALA A 41 -2.90 20.76 -7.30
CA ALA A 41 -4.03 21.66 -7.40
C ALA A 41 -4.11 22.59 -6.16
N PRO A 42 -4.17 23.92 -6.34
CA PRO A 42 -4.15 24.86 -5.23
C PRO A 42 -5.37 24.69 -4.34
N ASP A 43 -6.53 24.39 -4.94
CA ASP A 43 -7.80 24.19 -4.26
C ASP A 43 -8.36 22.78 -4.52
N ASP A 44 -9.06 22.22 -3.53
CA ASP A 44 -9.74 20.92 -3.61
C ASP A 44 -10.67 20.81 -4.82
N SER A 45 -11.34 21.89 -5.18
CA SER A 45 -12.27 21.93 -6.33
C SER A 45 -11.59 21.60 -7.66
N GLY A 46 -10.29 21.87 -7.80
CA GLY A 46 -9.50 21.58 -9.00
C GLY A 46 -9.13 20.10 -9.16
N ARG A 47 -9.36 19.26 -8.15
CA ARG A 47 -8.98 17.84 -8.17
C ARG A 47 -10.09 16.98 -8.77
N SER A 48 -9.80 16.24 -9.83
CA SER A 48 -10.72 15.26 -10.42
C SER A 48 -10.43 13.87 -9.88
N MET A 49 -11.33 13.31 -9.07
CA MET A 49 -11.19 11.92 -8.58
C MET A 49 -11.47 10.90 -9.68
N TRP A 50 -12.13 11.31 -10.76
CA TRP A 50 -12.30 10.48 -11.96
C TRP A 50 -10.97 10.32 -12.70
N ASP A 51 -10.17 11.37 -12.79
CA ASP A 51 -8.86 11.31 -13.44
C ASP A 51 -7.88 10.49 -12.59
N VAL A 52 -7.95 10.64 -11.26
CA VAL A 52 -7.18 9.78 -10.31
C VAL A 52 -7.60 8.31 -10.45
N ARG A 53 -8.90 8.00 -10.52
CA ARG A 53 -9.40 6.63 -10.77
C ARG A 53 -8.81 6.08 -12.07
N ASP A 54 -8.88 6.84 -13.16
CA ASP A 54 -8.44 6.40 -14.47
C ASP A 54 -6.92 6.19 -14.51
N ALA A 55 -6.16 7.04 -13.81
CA ALA A 55 -4.72 6.88 -13.65
C ALA A 55 -4.33 5.59 -12.91
N ILE A 56 -5.01 5.28 -11.80
CA ILE A 56 -4.81 4.05 -11.02
C ILE A 56 -5.19 2.82 -11.86
N GLY A 57 -6.31 2.88 -12.59
CA GLY A 57 -6.86 1.78 -13.37
C GLY A 57 -6.19 1.53 -14.73
N ALA A 58 -5.34 2.45 -15.20
CA ALA A 58 -4.69 2.32 -16.49
C ALA A 58 -3.72 1.12 -16.56
N SER A 59 -3.59 0.55 -17.75
CA SER A 59 -2.61 -0.51 -18.06
C SER A 59 -2.21 -0.47 -19.53
N TYR A 60 -1.11 -1.14 -19.86
CA TYR A 60 -0.72 -1.41 -21.25
C TYR A 60 -0.87 -2.90 -21.52
N ASN A 61 -1.58 -3.24 -22.60
CA ASN A 61 -1.84 -4.63 -23.03
C ASN A 61 -2.37 -5.55 -21.91
N GLY A 62 -3.15 -5.00 -20.96
CA GLY A 62 -3.70 -5.75 -19.84
C GLY A 62 -2.69 -6.20 -18.78
N SER A 63 -1.45 -5.68 -18.81
CA SER A 63 -0.42 -6.00 -17.82
C SER A 63 -0.09 -4.79 -16.94
N HIS A 64 -0.09 -5.01 -15.63
CA HIS A 64 0.28 -4.00 -14.64
C HIS A 64 1.79 -3.73 -14.59
N THR A 65 2.64 -4.63 -15.11
CA THR A 65 4.10 -4.43 -15.12
C THR A 65 4.61 -3.78 -16.40
N GLN A 66 3.75 -3.62 -17.41
CA GLN A 66 4.12 -2.90 -18.64
C GLN A 66 4.11 -1.38 -18.49
N ARG A 67 3.90 -0.86 -17.28
CA ARG A 67 3.92 0.56 -16.93
C ARG A 67 4.86 0.85 -15.76
N VAL A 68 5.64 1.91 -15.88
CA VAL A 68 6.38 2.54 -14.78
C VAL A 68 5.58 3.76 -14.33
N ILE A 69 5.25 3.80 -13.05
CA ILE A 69 4.44 4.85 -12.42
C ILE A 69 5.29 5.66 -11.44
N TYR A 70 5.13 6.97 -11.45
CA TYR A 70 5.96 7.90 -10.70
C TYR A 70 5.26 9.27 -10.57
N THR A 71 5.76 10.10 -9.66
CA THR A 71 5.40 11.52 -9.55
C THR A 71 6.59 12.44 -9.84
N GLU A 72 7.83 11.94 -9.72
CA GLU A 72 9.04 12.70 -10.02
C GLU A 72 9.96 11.89 -10.91
N SER A 73 10.64 12.58 -11.82
CA SER A 73 11.76 12.09 -12.62
C SER A 73 12.73 13.25 -12.85
N HIS A 74 13.94 12.96 -13.31
CA HIS A 74 14.95 13.99 -13.60
C HIS A 74 14.45 15.05 -14.59
N ASP A 75 13.65 14.67 -15.57
CA ASP A 75 13.07 15.60 -16.55
C ASP A 75 11.90 16.40 -15.98
N GLU A 76 11.11 15.80 -15.10
CA GLU A 76 9.87 16.39 -14.58
C GLU A 76 10.06 17.32 -13.38
N VAL A 77 11.27 17.34 -12.81
CA VAL A 77 11.68 18.30 -11.78
C VAL A 77 12.79 19.24 -12.28
N ALA A 78 12.99 19.31 -13.60
CA ALA A 78 13.89 20.23 -14.27
C ALA A 78 13.14 21.07 -15.32
N ASN A 79 13.86 21.83 -16.16
CA ASN A 79 13.29 22.53 -17.32
C ASN A 79 12.11 23.49 -17.01
N GLY A 80 12.18 24.20 -15.88
CA GLY A 80 11.13 25.14 -15.46
C GLY A 80 10.04 24.51 -14.58
N LYS A 81 10.21 23.24 -14.20
CA LYS A 81 9.48 22.58 -13.11
C LYS A 81 10.39 22.33 -11.92
N SER A 82 9.79 22.11 -10.77
CA SER A 82 10.44 21.77 -9.50
C SER A 82 9.88 20.47 -8.92
N ARG A 83 10.52 20.01 -7.85
CA ARG A 83 10.06 18.86 -7.06
C ARG A 83 8.65 19.07 -6.55
N VAL A 84 7.93 17.97 -6.30
CA VAL A 84 6.52 18.00 -5.91
C VAL A 84 6.24 18.94 -4.74
N PRO A 85 7.00 18.92 -3.62
CA PRO A 85 6.73 19.80 -2.49
C PRO A 85 6.85 21.30 -2.83
N GLU A 86 7.77 21.66 -3.73
CA GLU A 86 8.00 23.04 -4.17
C GLU A 86 6.92 23.51 -5.16
N GLU A 87 6.47 22.65 -6.07
CA GLU A 87 5.34 22.96 -6.97
C GLU A 87 4.02 23.13 -6.20
N ILE A 88 3.85 22.35 -5.14
CA ILE A 88 2.67 22.42 -4.28
C ILE A 88 2.57 23.80 -3.59
N TRP A 89 3.69 24.29 -3.05
CA TRP A 89 3.77 25.63 -2.47
C TRP A 89 5.18 26.19 -2.66
N PRO A 90 5.36 27.06 -3.68
CA PRO A 90 6.66 27.66 -3.96
C PRO A 90 7.27 28.37 -2.76
N GLY A 91 8.54 28.06 -2.47
CA GLY A 91 9.33 28.55 -1.34
C GLY A 91 8.92 27.97 0.02
N ASN A 92 8.03 26.98 0.05
CA ASN A 92 7.47 26.40 1.29
C ASN A 92 7.34 24.86 1.16
N ALA A 93 8.35 24.22 0.56
CA ALA A 93 8.43 22.78 0.33
C ALA A 93 8.30 21.93 1.62
N ASP A 94 8.67 22.49 2.77
CA ASP A 94 8.58 21.84 4.09
C ASP A 94 7.24 22.09 4.81
N SER A 95 6.33 22.86 4.21
CA SER A 95 5.03 23.16 4.81
C SER A 95 4.17 21.91 4.99
N TRP A 96 3.26 21.95 5.97
CA TRP A 96 2.27 20.89 6.18
C TRP A 96 1.56 20.47 4.88
N PHE A 97 1.15 21.43 4.04
CA PHE A 97 0.48 21.12 2.78
C PHE A 97 1.41 20.41 1.78
N SER A 98 2.66 20.85 1.66
CA SER A 98 3.65 20.26 0.76
C SER A 98 4.04 18.85 1.19
N LYS A 99 4.25 18.63 2.49
CA LYS A 99 4.53 17.31 3.06
C LYS A 99 3.36 16.35 2.86
N LYS A 100 2.15 16.74 3.23
CA LYS A 100 0.97 15.87 3.16
C LYS A 100 0.60 15.48 1.73
N ARG A 101 0.64 16.43 0.79
CA ARG A 101 0.24 16.18 -0.60
C ARG A 101 1.32 15.45 -1.40
N SER A 102 2.61 15.72 -1.17
CA SER A 102 3.70 14.98 -1.82
C SER A 102 3.72 13.51 -1.37
N THR A 103 3.54 13.27 -0.08
CA THR A 103 3.51 11.92 0.50
C THR A 103 2.25 11.14 0.12
N LEU A 104 1.11 11.82 -0.07
CA LEU A 104 -0.08 11.22 -0.67
C LEU A 104 0.19 10.73 -2.11
N GLY A 105 0.86 11.55 -2.92
CA GLY A 105 1.29 11.17 -4.27
C GLY A 105 2.21 9.94 -4.27
N ALA A 106 3.20 9.90 -3.36
CA ALA A 106 4.07 8.74 -3.17
C ALA A 106 3.29 7.50 -2.73
N GLY A 107 2.30 7.66 -1.85
CA GLY A 107 1.38 6.60 -1.45
C GLY A 107 0.71 5.95 -2.65
N LEU A 108 0.22 6.74 -3.60
CA LEU A 108 -0.39 6.21 -4.84
C LEU A 108 0.62 5.46 -5.71
N VAL A 109 1.87 5.94 -5.82
CA VAL A 109 2.93 5.24 -6.56
C VAL A 109 3.18 3.85 -5.97
N PHE A 110 3.22 3.73 -4.64
CA PHE A 110 3.47 2.44 -3.98
C PHE A 110 2.24 1.54 -3.84
N THR A 111 1.03 2.06 -4.05
CA THR A 111 -0.21 1.28 -3.87
C THR A 111 -0.96 0.99 -5.16
N SER A 112 -0.64 1.65 -6.28
CA SER A 112 -1.29 1.42 -7.57
C SER A 112 -0.65 0.26 -8.36
N PRO A 113 -1.36 -0.38 -9.31
CA PRO A 113 -0.75 -1.35 -10.21
C PRO A 113 0.25 -0.68 -11.15
N GLY A 114 1.51 -1.09 -11.08
CA GLY A 114 2.61 -0.47 -11.82
C GLY A 114 3.96 -0.86 -11.22
N ILE A 115 5.03 -0.67 -11.98
CA ILE A 115 6.39 -0.65 -11.43
C ILE A 115 6.60 0.74 -10.81
N PRO A 116 6.74 0.86 -9.47
CA PRO A 116 6.96 2.16 -8.84
C PRO A 116 8.36 2.66 -9.14
N MET A 117 8.48 3.96 -9.42
CA MET A 117 9.74 4.68 -9.52
C MET A 117 9.65 5.96 -8.68
N ILE A 118 10.73 6.27 -7.97
CA ILE A 118 10.93 7.53 -7.24
C ILE A 118 12.21 8.18 -7.72
N PHE A 119 12.30 9.50 -7.58
CA PHE A 119 13.50 10.25 -7.92
C PHE A 119 14.31 10.57 -6.66
N GLN A 120 15.65 10.61 -6.78
CA GLN A 120 16.53 10.84 -5.63
C GLN A 120 16.16 12.13 -4.88
N GLY A 121 16.07 12.08 -3.56
CA GLY A 121 15.70 13.21 -2.71
C GLY A 121 14.20 13.40 -2.52
N GLN A 122 13.36 12.72 -3.30
CA GLN A 122 11.92 12.73 -3.11
C GLN A 122 11.54 12.16 -1.73
N GLU A 123 12.28 11.17 -1.25
CA GLU A 123 12.04 10.44 0.00
C GLU A 123 12.36 11.23 1.28
N PHE A 124 12.95 12.42 1.16
CA PHE A 124 13.24 13.32 2.28
C PHE A 124 12.97 14.79 1.96
N LEU A 125 12.02 15.05 1.05
CA LEU A 125 11.52 16.40 0.72
C LEU A 125 12.62 17.36 0.24
N GLU A 126 13.49 16.86 -0.65
CA GLU A 126 14.34 17.78 -1.41
C GLU A 126 13.46 18.81 -2.13
N ASP A 127 13.94 20.04 -2.25
CA ASP A 127 13.19 21.16 -2.82
C ASP A 127 13.84 21.71 -4.09
N GLY A 128 13.21 22.74 -4.66
CA GLY A 128 13.70 23.38 -5.88
C GLY A 128 13.64 22.49 -7.12
N TYR A 129 14.36 22.91 -8.15
CA TYR A 129 14.53 22.17 -9.38
C TYR A 129 15.79 21.30 -9.31
N PHE A 130 15.81 20.20 -10.04
CA PHE A 130 16.99 19.36 -10.17
C PHE A 130 18.04 20.03 -11.07
N SER A 131 19.27 20.08 -10.56
CA SER A 131 20.48 20.47 -11.29
C SER A 131 21.53 19.39 -11.06
N ASP A 132 22.20 18.92 -12.13
CA ASP A 132 23.25 17.91 -12.04
C ASP A 132 24.52 18.41 -11.34
N ASP A 133 24.73 19.73 -11.35
CA ASP A 133 25.80 20.42 -10.61
C ASP A 133 25.42 20.77 -9.15
N ASP A 134 24.17 20.53 -8.72
CA ASP A 134 23.70 20.81 -7.36
C ASP A 134 23.50 19.51 -6.56
N PRO A 135 24.34 19.22 -5.56
CA PRO A 135 24.21 17.99 -4.78
C PRO A 135 22.97 18.03 -3.88
N LEU A 136 22.42 16.85 -3.59
CA LEU A 136 21.33 16.70 -2.61
C LEU A 136 21.74 17.26 -1.24
N ASP A 137 20.82 17.96 -0.59
CA ASP A 137 20.97 18.40 0.79
C ASP A 137 20.65 17.25 1.74
N TRP A 138 21.67 16.46 2.05
CA TRP A 138 21.55 15.32 2.97
C TRP A 138 21.12 15.70 4.39
N SER A 139 21.23 16.96 4.80
CA SER A 139 20.72 17.38 6.12
C SER A 139 19.20 17.26 6.23
N LYS A 140 18.50 17.26 5.09
CA LYS A 140 17.06 17.00 5.01
C LYS A 140 16.69 15.55 5.32
N ALA A 141 17.57 14.59 5.03
CA ALA A 141 17.34 13.20 5.43
C ALA A 141 17.34 13.02 6.95
N GLU A 142 18.05 13.89 7.69
CA GLU A 142 18.00 13.94 9.15
C GLU A 142 16.76 14.71 9.63
N THR A 143 16.52 15.89 9.05
CA THR A 143 15.40 16.78 9.39
C THR A 143 14.04 16.13 9.17
N PHE A 144 13.87 15.43 8.04
CA PHE A 144 12.65 14.73 7.64
C PHE A 144 12.81 13.21 7.72
N SER A 145 13.55 12.73 8.72
CA SER A 145 13.78 11.29 8.96
C SER A 145 12.50 10.47 9.08
N GLY A 146 11.42 11.05 9.65
CA GLY A 146 10.12 10.39 9.71
C GLY A 146 9.47 10.20 8.32
N ILE A 147 9.61 11.17 7.41
CA ILE A 147 9.16 11.03 6.01
C ILE A 147 9.99 9.96 5.29
N LEU A 148 11.31 9.92 5.52
CA LEU A 148 12.16 8.85 5.00
C LEU A 148 11.71 7.46 5.49
N ASP A 149 11.32 7.35 6.77
CA ASP A 149 10.76 6.12 7.33
C ASP A 149 9.39 5.76 6.74
N MET A 150 8.56 6.76 6.41
CA MET A 150 7.31 6.56 5.69
C MET A 150 7.56 5.93 4.31
N TYR A 151 8.56 6.40 3.55
CA TYR A 151 8.95 5.78 2.27
C TYR A 151 9.44 4.34 2.46
N ARG A 152 10.27 4.07 3.49
CA ARG A 152 10.70 2.72 3.85
C ARG A 152 9.50 1.81 4.16
N ARG A 153 8.50 2.32 4.87
CA ARG A 153 7.28 1.58 5.21
C ARG A 153 6.46 1.26 3.96
N MET A 154 6.26 2.22 3.07
CA MET A 154 5.58 2.00 1.79
C MET A 154 6.30 0.98 0.90
N ILE A 155 7.63 1.04 0.83
CA ILE A 155 8.45 0.04 0.10
C ILE A 155 8.30 -1.35 0.72
N SER A 156 8.32 -1.44 2.05
CA SER A 156 8.11 -2.70 2.78
C SER A 156 6.76 -3.35 2.46
N LEU A 157 5.69 -2.55 2.43
CA LEU A 157 4.35 -2.98 2.04
C LEU A 157 4.28 -3.37 0.55
N ARG A 158 4.78 -2.52 -0.36
CA ARG A 158 4.82 -2.82 -1.81
C ARG A 158 5.49 -4.16 -2.10
N ARG A 159 6.56 -4.47 -1.36
CA ARG A 159 7.35 -5.70 -1.49
C ARG A 159 6.80 -6.88 -0.67
N ASN A 160 5.77 -6.66 0.13
CA ASN A 160 5.20 -7.61 1.08
C ASN A 160 6.23 -8.22 2.04
N LEU A 161 7.11 -7.42 2.64
CA LEU A 161 8.19 -7.94 3.50
C LEU A 161 7.69 -8.54 4.82
N THR A 162 6.49 -8.15 5.26
CA THR A 162 5.89 -8.63 6.51
C THR A 162 4.74 -9.62 6.29
N GLY A 163 4.49 -10.05 5.04
CA GLY A 163 3.46 -11.06 4.74
C GLY A 163 2.00 -10.57 4.69
N VAL A 164 1.72 -9.31 5.00
CA VAL A 164 0.35 -8.78 5.16
C VAL A 164 -0.21 -8.05 3.93
N SER A 165 0.55 -7.94 2.85
CA SER A 165 0.22 -7.02 1.73
C SER A 165 0.56 -7.60 0.36
N ALA A 166 0.42 -8.93 0.20
CA ALA A 166 0.79 -9.61 -1.05
C ALA A 166 0.08 -8.99 -2.27
N GLY A 167 -1.16 -8.53 -2.10
CA GLY A 167 -2.00 -7.99 -3.14
C GLY A 167 -1.48 -6.72 -3.80
N LEU A 168 -0.65 -5.93 -3.11
CA LEU A 168 -0.01 -4.79 -3.74
C LEU A 168 0.87 -5.24 -4.92
N LYS A 169 1.53 -6.41 -4.83
CA LYS A 169 2.34 -7.01 -5.92
C LYS A 169 1.51 -7.51 -7.10
N GLY A 170 0.27 -7.92 -6.84
CA GLY A 170 -0.60 -8.57 -7.81
C GLY A 170 -1.16 -7.63 -8.89
N PRO A 171 -1.74 -8.19 -9.97
CA PRO A 171 -2.32 -7.42 -11.07
C PRO A 171 -3.69 -6.85 -10.74
N ASN A 172 -4.41 -7.44 -9.77
CA ASN A 172 -5.83 -7.21 -9.64
C ASN A 172 -6.13 -5.91 -8.91
N LEU A 173 -7.25 -5.30 -9.32
CA LEU A 173 -7.68 -4.00 -8.86
C LEU A 173 -9.21 -3.92 -8.93
N ASN A 174 -9.81 -3.40 -7.87
CA ASN A 174 -11.20 -2.95 -7.86
C ASN A 174 -11.30 -1.58 -7.19
N ILE A 175 -11.39 -0.52 -8.01
CA ILE A 175 -11.68 0.83 -7.53
C ILE A 175 -13.19 0.93 -7.29
N HIS A 176 -13.60 0.59 -6.07
CA HIS A 176 -15.01 0.47 -5.71
C HIS A 176 -15.60 1.79 -5.19
N HIS A 177 -14.75 2.70 -4.71
CA HIS A 177 -15.20 3.97 -4.16
C HIS A 177 -14.54 5.14 -4.90
N VAL A 178 -15.34 6.01 -5.50
CA VAL A 178 -14.87 7.29 -6.08
C VAL A 178 -15.87 8.36 -5.73
N ASN A 179 -15.50 9.26 -4.83
CA ASN A 179 -16.32 10.40 -4.44
C ASN A 179 -15.64 11.70 -4.87
N ASN A 180 -16.07 12.23 -6.00
CA ASN A 180 -15.51 13.47 -6.54
C ASN A 180 -15.91 14.73 -5.76
N ASN A 181 -16.94 14.68 -4.92
CA ASN A 181 -17.31 15.83 -4.09
C ASN A 181 -16.43 15.87 -2.84
N ASP A 182 -16.32 14.74 -2.15
CA ASP A 182 -15.58 14.63 -0.88
C ASP A 182 -14.07 14.44 -1.10
N LYS A 183 -13.67 14.23 -2.36
CA LYS A 183 -12.29 13.97 -2.81
C LYS A 183 -11.69 12.73 -2.17
N LEU A 184 -12.50 11.68 -2.05
CA LEU A 184 -12.07 10.37 -1.58
C LEU A 184 -12.07 9.33 -2.70
N ILE A 185 -11.10 8.45 -2.65
CA ILE A 185 -11.04 7.24 -3.47
C ILE A 185 -10.64 6.06 -2.60
N ALA A 186 -11.26 4.91 -2.84
CA ALA A 186 -10.84 3.66 -2.24
C ALA A 186 -10.79 2.54 -3.29
N PHE A 187 -9.77 1.70 -3.17
CA PHE A 187 -9.56 0.59 -4.08
C PHE A 187 -8.99 -0.62 -3.37
N HIS A 188 -9.36 -1.80 -3.87
CA HIS A 188 -8.91 -3.09 -3.40
C HIS A 188 -7.87 -3.65 -4.38
N ARG A 189 -6.78 -4.19 -3.85
CA ARG A 189 -5.69 -4.87 -4.57
C ARG A 189 -5.55 -6.29 -4.03
N TRP A 190 -5.32 -7.26 -4.92
CA TRP A 190 -5.05 -8.65 -4.55
C TRP A 190 -4.21 -9.35 -5.62
N ASP A 191 -3.53 -10.43 -5.23
CA ASP A 191 -2.86 -11.36 -6.12
C ASP A 191 -3.71 -12.64 -6.28
N GLN A 192 -3.73 -13.48 -5.26
CA GLN A 192 -4.53 -14.70 -5.15
C GLN A 192 -5.82 -14.47 -4.30
N GLY A 193 -5.85 -13.43 -3.48
CA GLY A 193 -6.95 -13.06 -2.59
C GLY A 193 -6.87 -13.76 -1.23
N GLY A 194 -7.56 -13.20 -0.23
CA GLY A 194 -7.61 -13.70 1.14
C GLY A 194 -6.70 -12.97 2.13
N VAL A 195 -6.59 -13.54 3.34
CA VAL A 195 -5.81 -13.00 4.46
C VAL A 195 -4.32 -12.84 4.07
N GLY A 196 -3.73 -11.71 4.43
CA GLY A 196 -2.35 -11.34 4.05
C GLY A 196 -2.16 -10.94 2.58
N ASP A 197 -3.18 -11.11 1.74
CA ASP A 197 -3.16 -10.76 0.33
C ASP A 197 -4.05 -9.56 0.02
N ASP A 198 -5.32 -9.62 0.40
CA ASP A 198 -6.27 -8.55 0.14
C ASP A 198 -5.87 -7.24 0.85
N VAL A 199 -5.65 -6.19 0.06
CA VAL A 199 -5.28 -4.86 0.55
C VAL A 199 -6.33 -3.83 0.11
N VAL A 200 -6.90 -3.09 1.05
CA VAL A 200 -7.78 -1.95 0.78
C VAL A 200 -7.01 -0.66 1.05
N VAL A 201 -6.97 0.22 0.06
CA VAL A 201 -6.30 1.51 0.13
C VAL A 201 -7.35 2.60 0.05
N VAL A 202 -7.28 3.57 0.95
CA VAL A 202 -8.18 4.72 0.99
C VAL A 202 -7.34 5.99 0.97
N ALA A 203 -7.64 6.91 0.06
CA ALA A 203 -6.94 8.17 -0.08
C ALA A 203 -7.92 9.35 -0.03
N ASN A 204 -7.58 10.33 0.81
CA ASN A 204 -8.30 11.59 0.96
C ASN A 204 -7.49 12.72 0.33
N PHE A 205 -8.01 13.34 -0.71
CA PHE A 205 -7.42 14.47 -1.43
C PHE A 205 -8.02 15.82 -1.03
N ALA A 206 -8.91 15.85 -0.03
CA ALA A 206 -9.47 17.09 0.49
C ALA A 206 -8.64 17.64 1.65
N ASN A 207 -8.66 18.96 1.83
CA ASN A 207 -8.31 19.63 3.06
C ASN A 207 -9.42 19.49 4.11
N THR A 208 -9.95 18.29 4.29
CA THR A 208 -11.10 18.00 5.17
C THR A 208 -10.85 16.70 5.90
N THR A 209 -11.00 16.73 7.22
CA THR A 209 -11.04 15.52 8.05
C THR A 209 -12.41 14.88 7.90
N TRP A 210 -12.44 13.62 7.45
CA TRP A 210 -13.68 12.87 7.34
C TRP A 210 -13.89 11.99 8.55
N ASN A 211 -15.03 12.18 9.19
CA ASN A 211 -15.47 11.42 10.35
C ASN A 211 -16.62 10.53 9.97
N ASN A 212 -16.61 9.33 10.52
CA ASN A 212 -17.66 8.35 10.31
C ASN A 212 -17.93 8.05 8.82
N TYR A 213 -16.87 8.05 7.99
CA TYR A 213 -17.00 7.87 6.55
C TYR A 213 -17.12 6.38 6.20
N ARG A 214 -18.17 5.99 5.47
CA ARG A 214 -18.41 4.58 5.14
C ARG A 214 -17.76 4.23 3.80
N ILE A 215 -17.04 3.11 3.77
CA ILE A 215 -16.45 2.51 2.57
C ILE A 215 -16.74 1.01 2.52
N GLY A 216 -16.85 0.47 1.31
CA GLY A 216 -16.97 -0.97 1.09
C GLY A 216 -15.67 -1.73 1.40
N PHE A 217 -15.80 -2.99 1.82
CA PHE A 217 -14.69 -3.93 2.01
C PHE A 217 -15.02 -5.27 1.31
N PRO A 218 -14.03 -5.97 0.74
CA PRO A 218 -14.29 -7.17 -0.06
C PRO A 218 -14.68 -8.38 0.78
N GLN A 219 -14.24 -8.45 2.04
CA GLN A 219 -14.45 -9.59 2.94
C GLN A 219 -14.87 -9.13 4.34
N ALA A 220 -15.57 -10.03 5.03
CA ALA A 220 -15.97 -9.83 6.42
C ALA A 220 -14.76 -10.03 7.36
N GLY A 221 -14.89 -9.55 8.60
CA GLY A 221 -13.86 -9.70 9.63
C GLY A 221 -13.16 -8.39 9.99
N ARG A 222 -12.10 -8.54 10.77
CA ARG A 222 -11.22 -7.46 11.18
C ARG A 222 -10.25 -7.11 10.05
N TRP A 223 -10.00 -5.82 9.87
CA TRP A 223 -8.99 -5.29 8.98
C TRP A 223 -8.07 -4.37 9.79
N ASN A 224 -6.78 -4.68 9.76
CA ASN A 224 -5.79 -3.93 10.49
C ASN A 224 -5.26 -2.78 9.63
N VAL A 225 -5.02 -1.63 10.27
CA VAL A 225 -4.34 -0.52 9.60
C VAL A 225 -2.84 -0.79 9.65
N HIS A 226 -2.26 -1.01 8.48
CA HIS A 226 -0.82 -1.22 8.35
C HIS A 226 -0.06 0.05 7.99
N PHE A 227 -0.77 1.09 7.58
CA PHE A 227 -0.19 2.39 7.26
C PHE A 227 -1.23 3.50 7.41
N ASN A 228 -0.84 4.58 8.09
CA ASN A 228 -1.53 5.85 8.12
C ASN A 228 -0.52 6.94 7.77
N SER A 229 -0.68 7.60 6.62
CA SER A 229 0.27 8.66 6.21
C SER A 229 0.16 9.95 7.05
N ASP A 230 -0.83 10.05 7.93
CA ASP A 230 -0.97 11.12 8.91
C ASP A 230 -0.36 10.76 10.29
N ASP A 231 0.37 9.65 10.42
CA ASP A 231 0.96 9.29 11.72
C ASP A 231 1.96 10.36 12.19
N SER A 232 1.78 10.85 13.41
CA SER A 232 2.68 11.79 14.10
C SER A 232 4.12 11.29 14.25
N ALA A 233 4.36 9.98 14.08
CA ALA A 233 5.70 9.41 14.01
C ALA A 233 6.47 9.83 12.74
N TYR A 234 5.77 10.23 11.67
CA TYR A 234 6.40 10.66 10.42
C TYR A 234 6.73 12.14 10.39
N ASP A 235 5.92 12.97 11.05
CA ASP A 235 6.17 14.39 11.22
C ASP A 235 5.36 14.92 12.42
N PRO A 236 5.94 15.78 13.28
CA PRO A 236 5.24 16.32 14.44
C PRO A 236 4.07 17.25 14.10
N GLU A 237 3.96 17.74 12.85
CA GLU A 237 2.79 18.49 12.39
C GLU A 237 1.63 17.59 11.93
N PHE A 238 1.81 16.26 11.93
CA PHE A 238 0.75 15.32 11.58
C PHE A 238 -0.01 14.87 12.84
N ASP A 239 -1.33 14.71 12.72
CA ASP A 239 -2.21 14.55 13.88
C ASP A 239 -2.34 13.09 14.37
N GLY A 240 -1.83 12.12 13.61
CA GLY A 240 -2.09 10.70 13.85
C GLY A 240 -3.57 10.34 13.73
N TYR A 241 -4.34 11.11 12.95
CA TYR A 241 -5.79 11.04 12.96
C TYR A 241 -6.32 9.83 12.18
N GLY A 242 -7.28 9.13 12.78
CA GLY A 242 -7.84 7.91 12.20
C GLY A 242 -6.85 6.75 12.28
N GLY A 243 -6.84 5.89 11.25
CA GLY A 243 -5.86 4.79 11.20
C GLY A 243 -6.03 3.73 12.28
N PHE A 244 -7.25 3.53 12.79
CA PHE A 244 -7.57 2.42 13.70
C PHE A 244 -8.01 1.19 12.92
N ASP A 245 -7.68 0.02 13.44
CA ASP A 245 -8.24 -1.25 12.98
C ASP A 245 -9.77 -1.19 13.00
N ILE A 246 -10.39 -1.79 11.98
CA ILE A 246 -11.84 -1.79 11.83
C ILE A 246 -12.39 -3.21 11.86
N GLN A 247 -13.64 -3.32 12.31
CA GLN A 247 -14.46 -4.50 12.10
C GLN A 247 -15.48 -4.19 11.02
N THR A 248 -15.53 -5.02 9.99
CA THR A 248 -16.55 -4.87 8.94
C THR A 248 -17.93 -5.32 9.42
N GLN A 249 -18.96 -4.78 8.76
CA GLN A 249 -20.37 -5.07 9.01
C GLN A 249 -21.03 -5.52 7.70
N PRO A 250 -22.04 -6.40 7.75
CA PRO A 250 -22.80 -6.87 6.58
C PRO A 250 -23.80 -5.81 6.10
N VAL A 251 -23.29 -4.62 5.77
CA VAL A 251 -24.03 -3.49 5.23
C VAL A 251 -23.46 -3.23 3.84
N ALA A 252 -24.29 -3.43 2.81
CA ALA A 252 -23.84 -3.24 1.42
C ALA A 252 -23.49 -1.77 1.15
N TRP A 253 -22.32 -1.54 0.55
CA TRP A 253 -21.80 -0.21 0.20
C TRP A 253 -20.78 -0.34 -0.93
N ASP A 254 -20.68 0.65 -1.82
CA ASP A 254 -19.73 0.63 -2.95
C ASP A 254 -19.82 -0.63 -3.84
N GLY A 255 -21.00 -1.25 -3.93
CA GLY A 255 -21.20 -2.50 -4.66
C GLY A 255 -20.63 -3.76 -3.97
N LEU A 256 -20.14 -3.64 -2.74
CA LEU A 256 -19.60 -4.73 -1.93
C LEU A 256 -20.59 -5.12 -0.81
N ALA A 257 -20.53 -6.37 -0.36
CA ALA A 257 -21.44 -6.91 0.66
C ALA A 257 -21.09 -6.48 2.09
N GLN A 258 -19.82 -6.12 2.32
CA GLN A 258 -19.31 -5.67 3.60
C GLN A 258 -18.89 -4.21 3.52
N SER A 259 -19.00 -3.49 4.63
CA SER A 259 -18.48 -2.13 4.76
C SER A 259 -18.10 -1.84 6.20
N SER A 260 -17.32 -0.79 6.39
CA SER A 260 -17.07 -0.25 7.73
C SER A 260 -17.00 1.26 7.70
N ILE A 261 -17.00 1.84 8.90
CA ILE A 261 -16.85 3.25 9.13
C ILE A 261 -15.38 3.52 9.45
N ILE A 262 -14.78 4.47 8.75
CA ILE A 262 -13.42 4.95 8.98
C ILE A 262 -13.41 6.44 9.35
N ASN A 263 -12.31 6.85 9.95
CA ASN A 263 -11.93 8.24 10.10
C ASN A 263 -10.62 8.45 9.33
N ILE A 264 -10.51 9.54 8.57
CA ILE A 264 -9.34 9.81 7.74
C ILE A 264 -9.01 11.29 7.74
N ALA A 265 -7.73 11.59 7.98
CA ALA A 265 -7.18 12.94 8.02
C ALA A 265 -7.22 13.61 6.62
N PRO A 266 -7.09 14.94 6.53
CA PRO A 266 -6.88 15.61 5.26
C PRO A 266 -5.62 15.11 4.58
N TYR A 267 -5.60 15.09 3.24
CA TYR A 267 -4.39 14.79 2.45
C TYR A 267 -3.63 13.55 2.94
N SER A 268 -4.35 12.46 3.20
CA SER A 268 -3.75 11.26 3.78
C SER A 268 -4.23 9.98 3.12
N MET A 269 -3.50 8.90 3.41
CA MET A 269 -3.78 7.57 2.95
C MET A 269 -3.80 6.58 4.12
N LEU A 270 -4.79 5.68 4.08
CA LEU A 270 -4.85 4.50 4.93
C LEU A 270 -4.67 3.24 4.08
N ILE A 271 -3.89 2.28 4.57
CA ILE A 271 -3.74 0.96 3.97
C ILE A 271 -4.17 -0.09 4.98
N PHE A 272 -5.20 -0.85 4.61
CA PHE A 272 -5.75 -1.93 5.39
C PHE A 272 -5.42 -3.27 4.75
N SER A 273 -5.21 -4.27 5.57
CA SER A 273 -5.35 -5.67 5.16
C SER A 273 -5.80 -6.51 6.35
N GLN A 274 -6.24 -7.72 6.08
CA GLN A 274 -6.45 -8.69 7.14
C GLN A 274 -5.09 -9.33 7.43
N ALA A 275 -4.58 -9.15 8.64
CA ALA A 275 -3.58 -10.07 9.15
C ALA A 275 -4.28 -11.34 9.63
N ALA A 276 -3.58 -12.47 9.64
CA ALA A 276 -4.03 -13.56 10.48
C ALA A 276 -4.10 -13.00 11.91
N GLU A 277 -5.25 -13.10 12.57
CA GLU A 277 -5.31 -12.83 14.01
C GLU A 277 -4.24 -13.72 14.69
N PRO A 278 -3.59 -13.28 15.77
CA PRO A 278 -2.89 -14.20 16.65
C PRO A 278 -3.93 -15.21 17.17
N GLY A 279 -4.08 -16.32 16.46
CA GLY A 279 -5.20 -17.26 16.60
C GLY A 279 -5.70 -17.89 15.29
N ASP A 280 -5.46 -17.29 14.12
CA ASP A 280 -5.86 -17.83 12.80
C ASP A 280 -4.73 -18.59 12.07
N GLU A 281 -3.46 -18.33 12.42
CA GLU A 281 -2.40 -19.32 12.23
C GLU A 281 -2.29 -20.12 13.51
N GLN A 282 -2.84 -21.33 13.52
CA GLN A 282 -2.58 -22.28 14.59
C GLN A 282 -1.08 -22.55 14.60
N LEU A 283 -0.33 -21.91 15.50
CA LEU A 283 1.08 -22.21 15.74
C LEU A 283 1.18 -23.74 15.84
N PRO A 284 1.99 -24.42 15.00
CA PRO A 284 2.05 -25.88 15.04
C PRO A 284 2.43 -26.36 16.44
N GLY A 285 1.48 -27.01 17.10
CA GLY A 285 1.63 -27.44 18.50
C GLY A 285 1.09 -26.48 19.57
N ASP A 286 0.45 -25.36 19.24
CA ASP A 286 -0.36 -24.56 20.17
C ASP A 286 -1.79 -25.09 20.17
N PHE A 287 -2.06 -26.00 21.11
CA PHE A 287 -3.31 -26.75 21.15
C PHE A 287 -4.40 -26.06 21.97
N ASP A 288 -4.11 -24.99 22.72
CA ASP A 288 -5.15 -24.12 23.29
C ASP A 288 -5.30 -22.75 22.65
N GLY A 289 -4.49 -22.44 21.64
CA GLY A 289 -4.62 -21.19 20.90
C GLY A 289 -4.29 -19.98 21.77
N ASN A 290 -3.41 -20.14 22.76
CA ASN A 290 -2.99 -19.04 23.63
C ASN A 290 -1.88 -18.19 23.00
N GLY A 291 -1.37 -18.59 21.83
CA GLY A 291 -0.29 -17.95 21.10
C GLY A 291 1.11 -18.34 21.55
N VAL A 292 1.28 -19.34 22.42
CA VAL A 292 2.57 -19.80 22.97
C VAL A 292 2.58 -21.31 23.18
N VAL A 293 3.47 -22.02 22.47
CA VAL A 293 3.67 -23.46 22.66
C VAL A 293 4.47 -23.73 23.95
N ASN A 294 3.84 -24.41 24.91
CA ASN A 294 4.45 -24.66 26.21
C ASN A 294 4.07 -26.03 26.82
N GLY A 295 4.33 -26.19 28.13
CA GLY A 295 4.07 -27.43 28.85
C GLY A 295 2.60 -27.88 28.84
N ILE A 296 1.66 -26.96 28.66
CA ILE A 296 0.24 -27.28 28.54
C ILE A 296 -0.03 -28.01 27.21
N ASP A 297 0.55 -27.54 26.11
CA ASP A 297 0.38 -28.16 24.79
C ASP A 297 1.03 -29.52 24.69
N LEU A 298 2.24 -29.64 25.24
CA LEU A 298 2.93 -30.92 25.37
C LEU A 298 2.09 -31.94 26.14
N ALA A 299 1.46 -31.52 27.24
CA ALA A 299 0.60 -32.40 28.02
C ALA A 299 -0.61 -32.88 27.20
N ARG A 300 -1.18 -32.03 26.34
CA ARG A 300 -2.28 -32.42 25.45
C ARG A 300 -1.84 -33.40 24.37
N LEU A 301 -0.69 -33.17 23.73
CA LEU A 301 -0.13 -34.09 22.73
C LEU A 301 0.16 -35.47 23.34
N LEU A 302 0.79 -35.50 24.51
CA LEU A 302 1.09 -36.76 25.22
C LEU A 302 -0.18 -37.50 25.70
N ALA A 303 -1.27 -36.78 25.96
CA ALA A 303 -2.53 -37.41 26.37
C ALA A 303 -3.19 -38.25 25.27
N VAL A 304 -2.87 -37.98 24.01
CA VAL A 304 -3.40 -38.70 22.83
C VAL A 304 -2.32 -39.47 22.08
N TRP A 305 -1.19 -39.76 22.74
CA TRP A 305 -0.07 -40.46 22.14
C TRP A 305 -0.45 -41.82 21.56
N GLY A 306 -0.01 -42.10 20.34
CA GLY A 306 -0.28 -43.35 19.64
C GLY A 306 -1.73 -43.52 19.17
N THR A 307 -2.50 -42.43 19.11
CA THR A 307 -3.87 -42.43 18.56
C THR A 307 -3.91 -41.79 17.18
N SER A 308 -5.01 -41.98 16.45
CA SER A 308 -5.26 -41.35 15.14
C SER A 308 -5.99 -40.00 15.27
N SER A 309 -5.64 -39.21 16.28
CA SER A 309 -6.28 -37.92 16.53
C SER A 309 -5.77 -36.87 15.55
N ALA A 310 -6.54 -36.57 14.51
CA ALA A 310 -6.19 -35.62 13.46
C ALA A 310 -5.88 -34.19 13.98
N GLN A 311 -6.37 -33.83 15.17
CA GLN A 311 -6.07 -32.53 15.78
C GLN A 311 -4.62 -32.42 16.28
N TYR A 312 -3.99 -33.54 16.67
CA TYR A 312 -2.66 -33.58 17.29
C TYR A 312 -1.61 -34.27 16.41
N ASP A 313 -2.02 -34.72 15.22
CA ASP A 313 -1.16 -35.24 14.16
C ASP A 313 -0.65 -34.06 13.33
N LEU A 314 0.52 -33.55 13.72
CA LEU A 314 1.18 -32.41 13.10
C LEU A 314 1.94 -32.80 11.81
N THR A 315 2.23 -34.08 11.64
CA THR A 315 2.89 -34.63 10.43
C THR A 315 1.90 -34.96 9.32
N GLY A 316 0.63 -35.23 9.67
CA GLY A 316 -0.43 -35.67 8.77
C GLY A 316 -0.31 -37.13 8.35
N ASP A 317 0.43 -37.96 9.10
CA ASP A 317 0.67 -39.37 8.78
C ASP A 317 -0.43 -40.33 9.27
N GLY A 318 -1.41 -39.78 10.01
CA GLY A 318 -2.55 -40.48 10.58
C GLY A 318 -2.35 -40.94 12.02
N MET A 319 -1.20 -40.67 12.66
CA MET A 319 -0.87 -41.12 14.01
C MET A 319 -0.10 -40.06 14.82
N VAL A 320 -0.44 -39.91 16.10
CA VAL A 320 0.33 -39.04 17.02
C VAL A 320 1.55 -39.79 17.55
N THR A 321 2.75 -39.39 17.13
CA THR A 321 4.02 -40.06 17.43
C THR A 321 5.15 -39.09 17.82
N ALA A 322 6.38 -39.60 17.92
CA ALA A 322 7.57 -38.81 18.21
C ALA A 322 7.91 -37.79 17.12
N GLU A 323 7.42 -37.98 15.90
CA GLU A 323 7.61 -37.03 14.82
C GLU A 323 6.78 -35.76 15.06
N ASP A 324 5.53 -35.89 15.52
CA ASP A 324 4.67 -34.75 15.93
C ASP A 324 5.25 -34.02 17.14
N LEU A 325 5.77 -34.77 18.11
CA LEU A 325 6.47 -34.17 19.26
C LEU A 325 7.68 -33.33 18.81
N THR A 326 8.38 -33.76 17.76
CA THR A 326 9.53 -33.01 17.24
C THR A 326 9.08 -31.68 16.63
N ILE A 327 7.93 -31.66 15.95
CA ILE A 327 7.33 -30.43 15.41
C ILE A 327 6.94 -29.50 16.56
N LEU A 328 6.24 -30.01 17.57
CA LEU A 328 5.82 -29.22 18.74
C LEU A 328 7.03 -28.61 19.48
N LEU A 329 8.08 -29.39 19.73
CA LEU A 329 9.28 -28.89 20.42
C LEU A 329 10.06 -27.88 19.56
N GLY A 330 9.95 -27.95 18.24
CA GLY A 330 10.52 -26.96 17.32
C GLY A 330 9.88 -25.58 17.46
N ALA A 331 8.62 -25.52 17.89
CA ALA A 331 7.87 -24.30 18.15
C ALA A 331 7.92 -23.86 19.63
N TRP A 332 8.73 -24.48 20.48
CA TRP A 332 8.69 -24.24 21.92
C TRP A 332 9.02 -22.80 22.30
N GLY A 333 8.10 -22.14 23.02
CA GLY A 333 8.27 -20.78 23.53
C GLY A 333 8.26 -19.66 22.48
N THR A 334 7.82 -19.95 21.25
CA THR A 334 7.53 -18.95 20.22
C THR A 334 6.21 -18.23 20.47
#